data_AF-A0A0V1FH01-F1
#
_entry.id   AF-A0A0V1FH01-F1
#
_cell.length_a   1.000
_cell.length_b   1.000
_cell.length_c   1.000
_cell.angle_alpha   90.00
_cell.angle_beta   90.00
_cell.angle_gamma   90.00
#
_symmetry.space_group_name_H-M   'P 1'
#
loop_
_entity.id
_entity.type
_entity.pdbx_description
1 polymer ?
#
loop_
_entity_poly.entity_id
_entity_poly.type
_entity_poly.pdbx_seq_one_letter_code
_entity_poly.pdbx_strand_id
1 'polypeptide(L)'
;MKWLSLILLVIQNITQSILIHYSKVRPKAVNYLQTSVVFWSEIVKLVISICAFICEENQGPIVATKIIYNGLSNTVDTVKVSGLSLLYTVQNNLVFYAAAHLEPSLFQVLLQAKLLFTAIFSVCILKKSLSKVQWIALLLLTAGMAMAQINQHQSVHVTQSTKLDHSIQETWLGATALSGFSGVYLEKILKHTKPSLWLRNVQLAISAVPISAILLIMEQSTPPKRRLFHDYDWLVVLLILWFASGGIIVALAIKHADNILKGFANALAIVVTSLCSIYLFDFRPSREFCFGVALVILSIGLYVGNWSAQTTTPPYQKIDTNSDHQLSDVVYLKTFTEKHSTNSDGDESITHKSVHNRRKRSTTFINIVVSTSDLKRILNHAAFVHQYQLHN
;
A
#
# COMPACT_ATOMS: atom_id res chain seq x y z
N MET A 1 -6.71 -2.21 -10.61
CA MET A 1 -5.67 -2.45 -9.58
C MET A 1 -6.07 -2.00 -8.18
N LYS A 2 -6.55 -0.76 -7.95
CA LYS A 2 -6.92 -0.26 -6.61
C LYS A 2 -7.87 -1.16 -5.81
N TRP A 3 -9.04 -1.49 -6.35
CA TRP A 3 -10.04 -2.31 -5.64
C TRP A 3 -9.58 -3.74 -5.45
N LEU A 4 -8.89 -4.30 -6.45
CA LEU A 4 -8.30 -5.64 -6.35
C LEU A 4 -7.29 -5.73 -5.20
N SER A 5 -6.36 -4.77 -5.07
CA SER A 5 -5.38 -4.80 -3.98
C SER A 5 -6.01 -4.61 -2.60
N LEU A 6 -7.10 -3.84 -2.49
CA LEU A 6 -7.85 -3.69 -1.24
C LEU A 6 -8.63 -4.97 -0.88
N ILE A 7 -9.27 -5.62 -1.85
CA ILE A 7 -9.98 -6.90 -1.62
C ILE A 7 -8.98 -7.98 -1.19
N LEU A 8 -7.84 -8.09 -1.88
CA LEU A 8 -6.77 -9.00 -1.50
C LEU A 8 -6.26 -8.70 -0.09
N LEU A 9 -6.11 -7.43 0.29
CA LEU A 9 -5.71 -7.04 1.64
C LEU A 9 -6.73 -7.46 2.70
N VAL A 10 -8.04 -7.31 2.42
CA VAL A 10 -9.11 -7.75 3.33
C VAL A 10 -9.04 -9.26 3.53
N ILE A 11 -9.00 -10.04 2.44
CA ILE A 11 -8.91 -11.51 2.49
C ILE A 11 -7.66 -11.96 3.23
N GLN A 12 -6.53 -11.32 2.93
CA GLN A 12 -5.25 -11.59 3.57
C GLN A 12 -5.33 -11.41 5.09
N ASN A 13 -5.89 -10.27 5.55
CA ASN A 13 -5.98 -9.95 6.97
C ASN A 13 -6.96 -10.88 7.70
N ILE A 14 -8.10 -11.22 7.09
CA ILE A 14 -9.06 -12.18 7.67
C ILE A 14 -8.39 -13.54 7.84
N THR A 15 -7.79 -14.05 6.77
CA THR A 15 -7.13 -15.36 6.79
C THR A 15 -5.96 -15.36 7.77
N GLN A 16 -5.17 -14.29 7.82
CA GLN A 16 -4.05 -14.18 8.75
C GLN A 16 -4.52 -14.23 10.21
N SER A 17 -5.60 -13.52 10.56
CA SER A 17 -6.15 -13.53 11.92
C SER A 17 -6.63 -14.93 12.32
N ILE A 18 -7.38 -15.60 11.43
CA ILE A 18 -7.86 -16.97 11.64
C ILE A 18 -6.69 -17.95 11.76
N LEU A 19 -5.67 -17.83 10.90
CA LEU A 19 -4.53 -18.75 10.87
C LEU A 19 -3.67 -18.62 12.14
N ILE A 20 -3.48 -17.41 12.65
CA ILE A 20 -2.80 -17.16 13.93
C ILE A 20 -3.62 -17.71 15.11
N HIS A 21 -4.94 -17.54 15.09
CA HIS A 21 -5.79 -18.10 16.14
C HIS A 21 -5.72 -19.64 16.12
N TYR A 22 -5.89 -20.23 14.95
CA TYR A 22 -5.82 -21.67 14.75
C TYR A 22 -4.45 -22.25 15.15
N SER A 23 -3.34 -21.57 14.86
CA SER A 23 -2.00 -22.04 15.23
C SER A 23 -1.79 -22.15 16.75
N LYS A 24 -2.52 -21.32 17.52
CA LYS A 24 -2.45 -21.28 18.99
C LYS A 24 -3.47 -22.18 19.68
N VAL A 25 -4.60 -22.50 19.05
CA VAL A 25 -5.71 -23.25 19.68
C VAL A 25 -5.78 -24.72 19.27
N ARG A 26 -5.11 -25.12 18.18
CA ARG A 26 -5.13 -26.50 17.68
C ARG A 26 -4.58 -27.54 18.67
N PRO A 27 -4.96 -28.82 18.53
CA PRO A 27 -4.30 -29.93 19.23
C PRO A 27 -2.81 -29.98 18.84
N LYS A 28 -1.92 -30.09 19.82
CA LYS A 28 -0.46 -29.87 19.64
C LYS A 28 -0.13 -28.43 19.23
N ALA A 29 -0.81 -27.45 19.82
CA ALA A 29 -0.47 -26.04 19.65
C ALA A 29 1.01 -25.83 19.96
N VAL A 30 1.65 -25.10 19.06
CA VAL A 30 3.10 -25.01 19.07
C VAL A 30 3.53 -23.61 19.44
N ASN A 31 4.42 -23.49 20.43
CA ASN A 31 4.87 -22.20 20.95
C ASN A 31 6.08 -21.67 20.16
N TYR A 32 5.86 -21.40 18.87
CA TYR A 32 6.87 -20.81 18.00
C TYR A 32 7.23 -19.37 18.44
N LEU A 33 8.47 -18.98 18.19
CA LEU A 33 8.94 -17.61 18.41
C LEU A 33 8.34 -16.68 17.36
N GLN A 34 7.59 -15.67 17.78
CA GLN A 34 6.94 -14.72 16.86
C GLN A 34 7.97 -13.88 16.10
N THR A 35 9.09 -13.49 16.73
CA THR A 35 10.19 -12.80 16.04
C THR A 35 10.85 -13.66 14.97
N SER A 36 10.89 -14.98 15.15
CA SER A 36 11.44 -15.91 14.16
C SER A 36 10.57 -15.97 12.90
N VAL A 37 9.24 -16.03 13.06
CA VAL A 37 8.30 -15.95 11.93
C VAL A 37 8.45 -14.63 11.17
N VAL A 38 8.60 -13.51 11.88
CA VAL A 38 8.82 -12.20 11.27
C VAL A 38 10.13 -12.19 10.47
N PHE A 39 11.24 -12.62 11.08
CA PHE A 39 12.56 -12.69 10.42
C PHE A 39 12.52 -13.52 9.12
N TRP A 40 11.99 -14.74 9.20
CA TRP A 40 11.86 -15.60 8.01
C TRP A 40 10.92 -14.99 6.96
N SER A 41 9.84 -14.32 7.38
CA SER A 41 8.93 -13.65 6.43
C SER A 41 9.59 -12.49 5.69
N GLU A 42 10.54 -11.75 6.32
CA GLU A 42 11.30 -10.70 5.65
C GLU A 42 12.31 -11.28 4.64
N ILE A 43 12.94 -12.42 4.94
CA ILE A 43 13.79 -13.14 3.98
C ILE A 43 12.98 -13.60 2.78
N VAL A 44 11.84 -14.27 2.99
CA VAL A 44 10.99 -14.74 1.89
C VAL A 44 10.50 -13.55 1.05
N LYS A 45 10.08 -12.45 1.69
CA LYS A 45 9.67 -11.22 1.00
C LYS A 45 10.81 -10.61 0.18
N LEU A 46 12.04 -10.63 0.69
CA LEU A 46 13.22 -10.18 -0.04
C LEU A 46 13.43 -11.02 -1.30
N VAL A 47 13.40 -12.35 -1.17
CA VAL A 47 13.56 -13.27 -2.31
C VAL A 47 12.48 -13.03 -3.35
N ILE A 48 11.20 -12.99 -2.93
CA ILE A 48 10.08 -12.73 -3.85
C ILE A 48 10.25 -11.38 -4.54
N SER A 49 10.67 -10.33 -3.82
CA SER A 49 10.84 -9.00 -4.40
C SER A 49 12.00 -8.93 -5.39
N ILE A 50 13.10 -9.64 -5.14
CA ILE A 50 14.22 -9.75 -6.09
C ILE A 50 13.77 -10.52 -7.34
N CYS A 51 13.14 -11.69 -7.17
CA CYS A 51 12.64 -12.49 -8.28
C CYS A 51 11.63 -11.71 -9.13
N ALA A 52 10.66 -11.05 -8.49
CA ALA A 52 9.66 -10.24 -9.18
C ALA A 52 10.28 -9.04 -9.91
N PHE A 53 11.31 -8.40 -9.35
CA PHE A 53 12.05 -7.33 -10.03
C PHE A 53 12.80 -7.86 -11.27
N ILE A 54 13.46 -9.02 -11.15
CA ILE A 54 14.14 -9.66 -12.27
C ILE A 54 13.15 -10.04 -13.38
N CYS A 55 11.96 -10.52 -13.02
CA CYS A 55 10.90 -10.83 -14.00
C CYS A 55 10.24 -9.59 -14.61
N GLU A 56 10.17 -8.47 -13.89
CA GLU A 56 9.69 -7.18 -14.43
C GLU A 56 10.69 -6.59 -15.45
N GLU A 57 11.99 -6.79 -15.21
CA GLU A 57 13.05 -6.25 -16.05
C GLU A 57 13.35 -7.17 -17.24
N ASN A 58 12.75 -6.86 -18.39
CA ASN A 58 12.90 -7.61 -19.65
C ASN A 58 14.34 -7.64 -20.24
N GLN A 59 15.31 -6.97 -19.61
CA GLN A 59 16.71 -6.87 -20.07
C GLN A 59 17.61 -7.98 -19.51
N GLY A 60 17.05 -8.94 -18.75
CA GLY A 60 17.74 -10.10 -18.21
C GLY A 60 18.31 -9.90 -16.79
N PRO A 61 18.66 -11.01 -16.10
CA PRO A 61 18.94 -11.01 -14.66
C PRO A 61 20.20 -10.24 -14.27
N ILE A 62 21.20 -10.16 -15.15
CA ILE A 62 22.45 -9.44 -14.89
C ILE A 62 22.20 -7.92 -14.86
N VAL A 63 21.38 -7.41 -15.78
CA VAL A 63 21.02 -5.98 -15.82
C VAL A 63 20.14 -5.63 -14.62
N ALA A 64 19.16 -6.48 -14.30
CA ALA A 64 18.28 -6.30 -13.14
C ALA A 64 19.08 -6.25 -11.82
N THR A 65 20.01 -7.17 -11.61
CA THR A 65 20.86 -7.16 -10.40
C THR A 65 21.77 -5.93 -10.33
N LYS A 66 22.28 -5.44 -11.46
CA LYS A 66 23.03 -4.17 -11.53
C LYS A 66 22.16 -2.97 -11.15
N ILE A 67 20.89 -2.93 -11.58
CA ILE A 67 19.94 -1.87 -11.19
C ILE A 67 19.65 -1.92 -9.70
N ILE A 68 19.44 -3.12 -9.14
CA ILE A 68 19.27 -3.30 -7.68
C ILE A 68 20.51 -2.77 -6.94
N TYR A 69 21.71 -3.17 -7.38
CA TYR A 69 22.96 -2.72 -6.78
C TYR A 69 23.11 -1.20 -6.83
N ASN A 70 22.86 -0.57 -7.99
CA ASN A 70 22.93 0.89 -8.14
C ASN A 70 21.88 1.59 -7.27
N GLY A 71 20.66 1.03 -7.17
CA GLY A 71 19.60 1.53 -6.31
C GLY A 71 19.93 1.45 -4.83
N LEU A 72 20.66 0.41 -4.40
CA LEU A 72 21.15 0.26 -3.02
C LEU A 72 22.36 1.16 -2.74
N SER A 73 23.24 1.34 -3.74
CA SER A 73 24.42 2.21 -3.65
C SER A 73 24.05 3.69 -3.53
N ASN A 74 22.82 4.08 -3.83
CA ASN A 74 22.34 5.44 -3.56
C ASN A 74 22.11 5.61 -2.05
N THR A 75 23.18 5.95 -1.32
CA THR A 75 23.20 6.03 0.14
C THR A 75 22.09 6.92 0.71
N VAL A 76 21.76 8.03 0.06
CA VAL A 76 20.71 8.95 0.56
C VAL A 76 19.32 8.33 0.49
N ASP A 77 19.02 7.65 -0.62
CA ASP A 77 17.73 6.99 -0.81
C ASP A 77 17.62 5.75 0.08
N THR A 78 18.68 4.94 0.14
CA THR A 78 18.77 3.77 1.02
C THR A 78 18.65 4.16 2.50
N VAL A 79 19.30 5.24 2.96
CA VAL A 79 19.17 5.71 4.35
C VAL A 79 17.74 6.16 4.67
N LYS A 80 17.05 6.84 3.75
CA LYS A 80 15.63 7.22 3.94
C LYS A 80 14.72 5.99 4.07
N VAL A 81 14.93 4.99 3.22
CA VAL A 81 14.15 3.74 3.24
C VAL A 81 14.49 2.90 4.47
N SER A 82 15.76 2.82 4.86
CA SER A 82 16.20 2.14 6.10
C SER A 82 15.65 2.82 7.34
N GLY A 83 15.63 4.15 7.39
CA GLY A 83 15.00 4.90 8.46
C GLY A 83 13.51 4.57 8.59
N LEU A 84 12.81 4.42 7.46
CA LEU A 84 11.42 3.97 7.47
C LEU A 84 11.25 2.53 7.98
N SER A 85 12.13 1.61 7.57
CA SER A 85 12.11 0.22 8.06
C SER A 85 12.35 0.14 9.59
N LEU A 86 13.27 0.96 10.10
CA LEU A 86 13.50 1.13 11.53
C LEU A 86 12.25 1.67 12.22
N LEU A 87 11.60 2.71 11.68
CA LEU A 87 10.36 3.25 12.23
C LEU A 87 9.24 2.22 12.30
N TYR A 88 9.09 1.37 11.29
CA TYR A 88 8.12 0.27 11.32
C TYR A 88 8.46 -0.76 12.39
N THR A 89 9.74 -1.05 12.58
CA THR A 89 10.17 -2.03 13.58
C THR A 89 10.00 -1.49 15.00
N VAL A 90 10.38 -0.23 15.23
CA VAL A 90 10.14 0.48 16.50
C VAL A 90 8.64 0.51 16.81
N GLN A 91 7.80 0.85 15.82
CA GLN A 91 6.35 0.79 15.96
C GLN A 91 5.87 -0.60 16.41
N ASN A 92 6.34 -1.67 15.77
CA ASN A 92 5.91 -3.03 16.11
C ASN A 92 6.28 -3.38 17.55
N ASN A 93 7.46 -2.98 18.03
CA ASN A 93 7.89 -3.23 19.42
C ASN A 93 7.12 -2.36 20.44
N LEU A 94 6.86 -1.10 20.11
CA LEU A 94 6.09 -0.18 20.96
C LEU A 94 4.68 -0.71 21.24
N VAL A 95 4.06 -1.43 20.30
CA VAL A 95 2.75 -2.07 20.52
C VAL A 95 2.82 -3.16 21.59
N PHE A 96 3.86 -4.01 21.57
CA PHE A 96 4.05 -5.04 22.61
C PHE A 96 4.36 -4.42 23.97
N TYR A 97 5.22 -3.39 24.00
CA TYR A 97 5.53 -2.66 25.22
C TYR A 97 4.26 -2.00 25.80
N ALA A 98 3.41 -1.41 24.95
CA ALA A 98 2.15 -0.79 25.34
C ALA A 98 1.17 -1.81 25.93
N ALA A 99 1.04 -2.99 25.31
CA ALA A 99 0.17 -4.04 25.81
C ALA A 99 0.54 -4.53 27.22
N ALA A 100 1.81 -4.39 27.63
CA ALA A 100 2.28 -4.78 28.95
C ALA A 100 2.11 -3.71 30.04
N HIS A 101 1.97 -2.42 29.67
CA HIS A 101 2.00 -1.29 30.61
C HIS A 101 0.73 -0.43 30.61
N LEU A 102 -0.20 -0.67 29.68
CA LEU A 102 -1.46 0.07 29.59
C LEU A 102 -2.65 -0.81 29.98
N GLU A 103 -3.65 -0.18 30.58
CA GLU A 103 -4.96 -0.82 30.76
C GLU A 103 -5.51 -1.23 29.37
N PRO A 104 -6.10 -2.45 29.23
CA PRO A 104 -6.58 -2.96 27.95
C PRO A 104 -7.54 -2.02 27.21
N SER A 105 -8.41 -1.33 27.95
CA SER A 105 -9.39 -0.37 27.41
C SER A 105 -8.68 0.82 26.74
N LEU A 106 -7.72 1.44 27.42
CA LEU A 106 -6.92 2.55 26.92
C LEU A 106 -6.00 2.13 25.76
N PHE A 107 -5.37 0.95 25.88
CA PHE A 107 -4.54 0.38 24.82
C PHE A 107 -5.31 0.24 23.50
N GLN A 108 -6.53 -0.30 23.55
CA GLN A 108 -7.35 -0.47 22.35
C GLN A 108 -7.74 0.85 21.68
N VAL A 109 -8.15 1.85 22.48
CA VAL A 109 -8.50 3.17 21.94
C VAL A 109 -7.29 3.83 21.26
N LEU A 110 -6.12 3.77 21.90
CA LEU A 110 -4.89 4.35 21.36
C LEU A 110 -4.45 3.65 20.06
N LEU A 111 -4.58 2.33 19.97
CA LEU A 111 -4.28 1.60 18.73
C LEU A 111 -5.11 2.09 17.54
N GLN A 112 -6.39 2.41 17.76
CA GLN A 112 -7.28 2.88 16.67
C GLN A 112 -7.09 4.36 16.36
N ALA A 113 -6.58 5.16 17.29
CA ALA A 113 -6.24 6.56 17.06
C ALA A 113 -5.18 6.75 15.97
N LYS A 114 -4.37 5.72 15.67
CA LYS A 114 -3.46 5.67 14.50
C LYS A 114 -4.14 6.07 13.19
N LEU A 115 -5.41 5.73 12.99
CA LEU A 115 -6.15 6.06 11.76
C LEU A 115 -6.33 7.58 11.62
N LEU A 116 -6.56 8.29 12.73
CA LEU A 116 -6.69 9.75 12.75
C LEU A 116 -5.35 10.43 12.50
N PHE A 117 -4.28 9.98 13.16
CA PHE A 117 -2.93 10.48 12.87
C PHE A 117 -2.53 10.24 11.42
N THR A 118 -2.86 9.08 10.87
CA THR A 118 -2.64 8.77 9.45
C THR A 118 -3.36 9.77 8.55
N ALA A 119 -4.61 10.14 8.87
CA ALA A 119 -5.35 11.13 8.11
C ALA A 119 -4.72 12.53 8.20
N ILE A 120 -4.35 12.97 9.41
CA ILE A 120 -3.68 14.26 9.65
C ILE A 120 -2.38 14.33 8.85
N PHE A 121 -1.51 13.33 8.98
CA PHE A 121 -0.26 13.29 8.22
C PHE A 121 -0.48 13.15 6.71
N SER A 122 -1.54 12.47 6.26
CA SER A 122 -1.87 12.40 4.84
C SER A 122 -2.24 13.77 4.26
N VAL A 123 -2.95 14.59 5.02
CA VAL A 123 -3.26 15.98 4.63
C VAL A 123 -2.01 16.85 4.69
N CYS A 124 -1.22 16.78 5.77
CA CYS A 124 -0.04 17.63 5.94
C CYS A 124 1.12 17.28 4.98
N ILE A 125 1.43 15.99 4.80
CA ILE A 125 2.64 15.53 4.09
C ILE A 125 2.35 15.27 2.61
N LEU A 126 1.22 14.64 2.29
CA LEU A 126 0.83 14.31 0.90
C LEU A 126 -0.08 15.36 0.28
N LYS A 127 -0.44 16.42 1.04
CA LYS A 127 -1.31 17.52 0.57
C LYS A 127 -2.65 17.03 0.05
N LYS A 128 -3.19 15.96 0.63
CA LYS A 128 -4.54 15.47 0.28
C LYS A 128 -5.61 16.42 0.81
N SER A 129 -6.68 16.60 0.05
CA SER A 129 -7.89 17.29 0.51
C SER A 129 -8.93 16.28 0.97
N LEU A 130 -9.30 16.33 2.25
CA LEU A 130 -10.38 15.52 2.80
C LEU A 130 -11.61 16.39 3.04
N SER A 131 -12.78 15.92 2.60
CA SER A 131 -14.05 16.61 2.85
C SER A 131 -14.44 16.53 4.33
N LYS A 132 -15.31 17.45 4.78
CA LYS A 132 -15.84 17.40 6.16
C LYS A 132 -16.49 16.06 6.47
N VAL A 133 -17.18 15.46 5.48
CA VAL A 133 -17.83 14.15 5.65
C VAL A 133 -16.80 13.03 5.74
N GLN A 134 -15.69 13.09 5.01
CA GLN A 134 -14.60 12.11 5.12
C GLN A 134 -13.91 12.18 6.50
N TRP A 135 -13.75 13.38 7.07
CA TRP A 135 -13.28 13.53 8.46
C TRP A 135 -14.22 12.91 9.48
N ILE A 136 -15.53 13.16 9.33
CA ILE A 136 -16.55 12.54 10.18
C ILE A 136 -16.52 11.01 10.02
N ALA A 137 -16.41 10.51 8.79
CA ALA A 137 -16.28 9.08 8.54
C ALA A 137 -15.05 8.49 9.24
N LEU A 138 -13.88 9.15 9.18
CA LEU A 138 -12.68 8.70 9.88
C LEU A 138 -12.84 8.66 11.40
N LEU A 139 -13.50 9.67 11.99
CA LEU A 139 -13.82 9.68 13.42
C LEU A 139 -14.75 8.52 13.79
N LEU A 140 -15.81 8.29 13.00
CA LEU A 140 -16.73 7.17 13.18
C LEU A 140 -16.02 5.82 13.03
N LEU A 141 -15.07 5.70 12.10
CA LEU A 141 -14.27 4.49 11.90
C LEU A 141 -13.45 4.17 13.15
N THR A 142 -12.71 5.16 13.65
CA THR A 142 -11.86 4.99 14.84
C THR A 142 -12.70 4.66 16.07
N ALA A 143 -13.81 5.37 16.29
CA ALA A 143 -14.72 5.09 17.41
C ALA A 143 -15.36 3.70 17.31
N GLY A 144 -15.86 3.33 16.13
CA GLY A 144 -16.46 2.02 15.87
C GLY A 144 -15.47 0.88 16.09
N MET A 145 -14.24 1.04 15.60
CA MET A 145 -13.15 0.07 15.80
C MET A 145 -12.74 -0.08 17.27
N ALA A 146 -12.63 1.05 17.99
CA ALA A 146 -12.27 1.03 19.41
C ALA A 146 -13.34 0.31 20.24
N MET A 147 -14.62 0.60 19.98
CA MET A 147 -15.73 -0.08 20.66
C MET A 147 -15.83 -1.56 20.29
N ALA A 148 -15.64 -1.90 19.02
CA ALA A 148 -15.69 -3.30 18.58
C ALA A 148 -14.59 -4.17 19.24
N GLN A 149 -13.44 -3.59 19.55
CA GLN A 149 -12.28 -4.34 20.03
C GLN A 149 -12.01 -4.22 21.53
N ILE A 150 -12.81 -3.43 22.27
CA ILE A 150 -12.54 -3.11 23.68
C ILE A 150 -12.41 -4.36 24.57
N ASN A 151 -13.15 -5.44 24.23
CA ASN A 151 -13.17 -6.69 24.98
C ASN A 151 -12.46 -7.87 24.28
N GLN A 152 -12.02 -7.71 23.03
CA GLN A 152 -11.50 -8.82 22.20
C GLN A 152 -10.00 -9.13 22.38
N HIS A 153 -9.27 -8.31 23.16
CA HIS A 153 -7.83 -8.47 23.40
C HIS A 153 -7.47 -8.57 24.89
N GLN A 154 -8.40 -9.08 25.70
CA GLN A 154 -8.12 -9.44 27.09
C GLN A 154 -7.42 -10.81 27.14
N SER A 155 -6.12 -10.84 26.88
CA SER A 155 -5.31 -12.01 27.20
C SER A 155 -3.96 -11.62 27.77
N VAL A 156 -3.95 -10.76 28.80
CA VAL A 156 -2.91 -10.73 29.84
C VAL A 156 -3.59 -10.25 31.12
N HIS A 157 -3.63 -11.09 32.15
CA HIS A 157 -3.88 -10.63 33.52
C HIS A 157 -2.69 -9.75 33.94
N VAL A 158 -2.79 -8.44 33.75
CA VAL A 158 -1.90 -7.49 34.42
C VAL A 158 -2.60 -7.02 35.68
N THR A 159 -2.27 -7.68 36.78
CA THR A 159 -2.53 -7.18 38.12
C THR A 159 -1.51 -6.09 38.40
N GLN A 160 -1.77 -4.85 37.97
CA GLN A 160 -1.18 -3.64 38.56
C GLN A 160 -1.85 -2.39 38.00
N SER A 161 -2.82 -1.89 38.77
CA SER A 161 -3.31 -0.52 38.66
C SER A 161 -2.26 0.42 39.27
N THR A 162 -1.14 0.66 38.58
CA THR A 162 -0.30 1.82 38.91
C THR A 162 -1.00 3.06 38.36
N LYS A 163 -1.18 4.08 39.19
CA LYS A 163 -1.61 5.41 38.73
C LYS A 163 -0.73 5.78 37.54
N LEU A 164 -1.34 5.97 36.37
CA LEU A 164 -0.64 6.39 35.16
C LEU A 164 0.02 7.74 35.43
N ASP A 165 1.35 7.76 35.53
CA ASP A 165 2.10 9.01 35.47
C ASP A 165 1.79 9.70 34.15
N HIS A 166 1.52 11.01 34.17
CA HIS A 166 1.21 11.80 32.97
C HIS A 166 2.27 11.63 31.86
N SER A 167 3.53 11.41 32.23
CA SER A 167 4.65 11.09 31.32
C SER A 167 4.40 9.87 30.43
N ILE A 168 3.71 8.86 30.95
CA ILE A 168 3.41 7.61 30.24
C ILE A 168 2.39 7.90 29.13
N GLN A 169 1.33 8.67 29.41
CA GLN A 169 0.28 8.98 28.43
C GLN A 169 0.80 9.78 27.23
N GLU A 170 1.64 10.78 27.47
CA GLU A 170 2.24 11.61 26.40
C GLU A 170 3.16 10.78 25.49
N THR A 171 3.93 9.88 26.09
CA THR A 171 4.83 8.96 25.35
C THR A 171 4.04 8.07 24.37
N TRP A 172 2.87 7.58 24.77
CA TRP A 172 2.04 6.72 23.91
C TRP A 172 1.31 7.45 22.81
N LEU A 173 0.90 8.69 23.07
CA LEU A 173 0.36 9.54 22.01
C LEU A 173 1.42 9.77 20.92
N GLY A 174 2.66 10.03 21.32
CA GLY A 174 3.82 10.11 20.43
C GLY A 174 4.06 8.82 19.64
N ALA A 175 4.02 7.66 20.30
CA ALA A 175 4.13 6.34 19.66
C ALA A 175 3.05 6.10 18.60
N THR A 176 1.80 6.47 18.91
CA THR A 176 0.66 6.32 18.00
C THR A 176 0.77 7.27 16.82
N ALA A 177 1.20 8.51 17.05
CA ALA A 177 1.49 9.48 15.99
C ALA A 177 2.62 8.98 15.09
N LEU A 178 3.72 8.47 15.66
CA LEU A 178 4.82 7.87 14.90
C LEU A 178 4.31 6.74 14.01
N SER A 179 3.30 5.99 14.48
CA SER A 179 2.71 4.93 13.71
C SER A 179 1.92 5.39 12.49
N GLY A 180 1.15 6.47 12.63
CA GLY A 180 0.48 7.12 11.51
C GLY A 180 1.49 7.74 10.54
N PHE A 181 2.55 8.38 11.07
CA PHE A 181 3.61 9.00 10.28
C PHE A 181 4.33 7.99 9.39
N SER A 182 4.77 6.83 9.92
CA SER A 182 5.50 5.84 9.12
C SER A 182 4.65 5.28 7.98
N GLY A 183 3.35 5.08 8.22
CA GLY A 183 2.38 4.69 7.20
C GLY A 183 2.31 5.67 6.03
N VAL A 184 2.20 6.96 6.35
CA VAL A 184 2.12 8.04 5.36
C VAL A 184 3.47 8.28 4.67
N TYR A 185 4.58 8.15 5.39
CA TYR A 185 5.92 8.26 4.82
C TYR A 185 6.21 7.11 3.84
N LEU A 186 5.74 5.89 4.13
CA LEU A 186 5.78 4.78 3.17
C LEU A 186 4.95 5.10 1.92
N GLU A 187 3.75 5.64 2.07
CA GLU A 187 2.93 6.07 0.93
C GLU A 187 3.66 7.11 0.08
N LYS A 188 4.33 8.07 0.74
CA LYS A 188 5.14 9.08 0.05
C LYS A 188 6.26 8.45 -0.77
N ILE A 189 7.00 7.50 -0.19
CA ILE A 189 8.09 6.80 -0.88
C ILE A 189 7.55 5.99 -2.05
N LEU A 190 6.47 5.21 -1.86
CA LEU A 190 5.95 4.33 -2.91
C LEU A 190 5.30 5.06 -4.09
N LYS A 191 4.76 6.27 -3.88
CA LYS A 191 4.03 7.02 -4.93
C LYS A 191 4.80 8.17 -5.55
N HIS A 192 5.67 8.83 -4.79
CA HIS A 192 6.33 10.07 -5.22
C HIS A 192 7.82 9.89 -5.51
N THR A 193 8.28 8.65 -5.65
CA THR A 193 9.66 8.36 -6.05
C THR A 193 9.69 7.53 -7.32
N LYS A 194 10.81 7.63 -8.05
CA LYS A 194 11.01 6.99 -9.37
C LYS A 194 11.18 5.46 -9.33
N PRO A 195 11.84 4.84 -8.33
CA PRO A 195 12.06 3.39 -8.31
C PRO A 195 10.77 2.56 -8.39
N SER A 196 10.86 1.37 -9.00
CA SER A 196 9.72 0.44 -9.09
C SER A 196 9.31 -0.07 -7.70
N LEU A 197 8.09 -0.62 -7.59
CA LEU A 197 7.59 -1.14 -6.30
C LEU A 197 8.47 -2.27 -5.78
N TRP A 198 8.93 -3.15 -6.67
CA TRP A 198 9.78 -4.27 -6.28
C TRP A 198 11.13 -3.79 -5.80
N LEU A 199 11.76 -2.80 -6.47
CA LEU A 199 13.01 -2.22 -5.98
C LEU A 199 12.84 -1.53 -4.61
N ARG A 200 11.73 -0.82 -4.38
CA ARG A 200 11.40 -0.27 -3.06
C ARG A 200 11.21 -1.36 -2.01
N ASN A 201 10.54 -2.45 -2.34
CA ASN A 201 10.38 -3.59 -1.45
C ASN A 201 11.71 -4.29 -1.15
N VAL A 202 12.63 -4.39 -2.12
CA VAL A 202 13.99 -4.90 -1.90
C VAL A 202 14.74 -4.01 -0.91
N GLN A 203 14.74 -2.68 -1.10
CA GLN A 203 15.39 -1.74 -0.16
C GLN A 203 14.79 -1.83 1.25
N LEU A 204 13.46 -1.94 1.36
CA LEU A 204 12.75 -2.10 2.64
C LEU A 204 13.09 -3.45 3.31
N ALA A 205 13.11 -4.54 2.55
CA ALA A 205 13.38 -5.87 3.10
C ALA A 205 14.86 -6.04 3.49
N ILE A 206 15.81 -5.53 2.69
CA ILE A 206 17.24 -5.54 3.03
C ILE A 206 17.52 -4.78 4.33
N SER A 207 16.79 -3.68 4.57
CA SER A 207 16.90 -2.96 5.84
C SER A 207 16.14 -3.62 6.99
N ALA A 208 15.03 -4.33 6.73
CA ALA A 208 14.24 -5.02 7.76
C ALA A 208 14.87 -6.33 8.26
N VAL A 209 15.56 -7.08 7.41
CA VAL A 209 16.22 -8.35 7.76
C VAL A 209 17.21 -8.21 8.93
N PRO A 210 18.18 -7.27 8.94
CA PRO A 210 19.11 -7.14 10.05
C PRO A 210 18.39 -6.68 11.33
N ILE A 211 17.37 -5.83 11.22
CA ILE A 211 16.62 -5.37 12.39
C ILE A 211 15.82 -6.52 13.02
N SER A 212 15.14 -7.32 12.20
CA SER A 212 14.41 -8.51 12.68
C SER A 212 15.35 -9.60 13.21
N ALA A 213 16.56 -9.74 12.66
CA ALA A 213 17.60 -10.62 13.21
C ALA A 213 18.05 -10.18 14.61
N ILE A 214 18.27 -8.88 14.82
CA ILE A 214 18.64 -8.34 16.13
C ILE A 214 17.53 -8.63 17.15
N LEU A 215 16.27 -8.38 16.80
CA LEU A 215 15.13 -8.68 17.69
C LEU A 215 15.02 -10.17 18.04
N LEU A 216 15.25 -11.04 17.06
CA LEU A 216 15.28 -12.48 17.29
C LEU A 216 16.39 -12.87 18.27
N ILE A 217 17.61 -12.35 18.09
CA ILE A 217 18.75 -12.60 19.00
C ILE A 217 18.45 -12.07 20.41
N MET A 218 17.81 -10.90 20.53
CA MET A 218 17.39 -10.34 21.81
C MET A 218 16.36 -11.25 22.52
N GLU A 219 15.33 -11.72 21.82
CA GLU A 219 14.33 -12.64 22.39
C GLU A 219 14.94 -13.99 22.78
N GLN A 220 15.93 -14.48 22.03
CA GLN A 220 16.67 -15.69 22.42
C GLN A 220 17.56 -15.52 23.65
N SER A 221 18.03 -14.29 23.88
CA SER A 221 18.87 -13.97 25.03
C SER A 221 18.06 -13.83 26.32
N THR A 222 16.76 -13.58 26.22
CA THR A 222 15.85 -13.55 27.37
C THR A 222 15.44 -14.97 27.81
N PRO A 223 15.61 -15.33 29.09
CA PRO A 223 15.17 -16.64 29.60
C PRO A 223 13.64 -16.76 29.64
N PRO A 224 13.07 -17.95 29.40
CA PRO A 224 13.73 -19.22 29.10
C PRO A 224 14.26 -19.27 27.65
N LYS A 225 15.50 -19.76 27.47
CA LYS A 225 16.11 -19.90 26.15
C LYS A 225 15.31 -20.87 25.28
N ARG A 226 14.66 -20.36 24.23
CA ARG A 226 13.93 -21.17 23.23
C ARG A 226 14.82 -21.42 22.02
N ARG A 227 14.79 -22.65 21.47
CA ARG A 227 15.54 -22.98 20.25
C ARG A 227 14.92 -22.22 19.06
N LEU A 228 15.75 -21.74 18.12
CA LEU A 228 15.31 -20.96 16.94
C LEU A 228 14.21 -21.67 16.13
N PHE A 229 14.41 -22.96 15.91
CA PHE A 229 13.50 -23.85 15.21
C PHE A 229 12.83 -24.82 16.17
N HIS A 230 12.68 -24.44 17.45
CA HIS A 230 11.83 -25.24 18.29
C HIS A 230 10.46 -25.25 17.63
N ASP A 231 9.90 -26.45 17.43
CA ASP A 231 8.46 -26.52 17.34
C ASP A 231 7.96 -25.89 15.99
N TYR A 232 8.74 -26.02 14.92
CA TYR A 232 8.30 -25.66 13.57
C TYR A 232 7.55 -26.81 12.92
N ASP A 233 6.34 -26.53 12.47
CA ASP A 233 5.55 -27.47 11.68
C ASP A 233 5.10 -26.83 10.36
N TRP A 234 4.38 -27.60 9.54
CA TRP A 234 3.90 -27.13 8.24
C TRP A 234 3.04 -25.86 8.35
N LEU A 235 2.29 -25.69 9.45
CA LEU A 235 1.45 -24.51 9.66
C LEU A 235 2.29 -23.26 9.94
N VAL A 236 3.39 -23.37 10.70
CA VAL A 236 4.33 -22.26 10.90
C VAL A 236 4.99 -21.86 9.57
N VAL A 237 5.35 -22.82 8.72
CA VAL A 237 5.86 -22.52 7.37
C VAL A 237 4.81 -21.81 6.52
N LEU A 238 3.55 -22.28 6.55
CA LEU A 238 2.45 -21.61 5.88
C LEU A 238 2.25 -20.17 6.40
N LEU A 239 2.33 -19.96 7.72
CA LEU A 239 2.27 -18.65 8.33
C LEU A 239 3.41 -17.74 7.82
N ILE A 240 4.64 -18.23 7.75
CA ILE A 240 5.78 -17.44 7.23
C ILE A 240 5.50 -16.97 5.79
N LEU A 241 5.03 -17.87 4.92
CA LEU A 241 4.67 -17.54 3.55
C LEU A 241 3.51 -16.53 3.49
N TRP A 242 2.51 -16.70 4.36
CA TRP A 242 1.37 -15.80 4.44
C TRP A 242 1.77 -14.41 4.96
N PHE A 243 2.63 -14.30 5.97
CA PHE A 243 3.15 -13.02 6.45
C PHE A 243 3.96 -12.30 5.36
N ALA A 244 4.76 -13.03 4.59
CA ALA A 244 5.53 -12.48 3.47
C ALA A 244 4.60 -11.93 2.38
N SER A 245 3.58 -12.69 1.96
CA SER A 245 2.59 -12.24 0.97
C SER A 245 1.82 -11.01 1.46
N GLY A 246 1.46 -10.97 2.74
CA GLY A 246 0.75 -9.85 3.34
C GLY A 246 1.53 -8.53 3.27
N GLY A 247 2.85 -8.57 3.50
CA GLY A 247 3.69 -7.37 3.34
C GLY A 247 3.70 -6.82 1.91
N ILE A 248 3.71 -7.70 0.91
CA ILE A 248 3.67 -7.32 -0.51
C ILE A 248 2.29 -6.75 -0.87
N ILE A 249 1.22 -7.40 -0.42
CA ILE A 249 -0.16 -6.94 -0.63
C ILE A 249 -0.37 -5.56 0.01
N VAL A 250 0.18 -5.32 1.20
CA VAL A 250 0.15 -4.00 1.84
C VAL A 250 0.86 -2.94 1.00
N ALA A 251 2.05 -3.24 0.47
CA ALA A 251 2.77 -2.32 -0.41
C ALA A 251 1.97 -2.00 -1.69
N LEU A 252 1.34 -3.01 -2.31
CA LEU A 252 0.47 -2.85 -3.48
C LEU A 252 -0.78 -2.03 -3.15
N ALA A 253 -1.43 -2.28 -2.01
CA ALA A 253 -2.58 -1.54 -1.54
C ALA A 253 -2.23 -0.07 -1.31
N ILE A 254 -1.10 0.23 -0.66
CA ILE A 254 -0.65 1.61 -0.44
C ILE A 254 -0.30 2.28 -1.77
N LYS A 255 0.42 1.60 -2.69
CA LYS A 255 0.79 2.17 -3.99
C LYS A 255 -0.42 2.52 -4.85
N HIS A 256 -1.43 1.65 -4.91
CA HIS A 256 -2.58 1.83 -5.82
C HIS A 256 -3.83 2.45 -5.18
N ALA A 257 -3.99 2.32 -3.86
CA ALA A 257 -5.04 2.99 -3.10
C ALA A 257 -4.39 4.13 -2.31
N ASP A 258 -4.39 4.05 -1.00
CA ASP A 258 -3.61 4.88 -0.08
C ASP A 258 -3.64 4.28 1.33
N ASN A 259 -2.89 4.88 2.25
CA ASN A 259 -2.81 4.40 3.62
C ASN A 259 -4.12 4.60 4.41
N ILE A 260 -4.99 5.53 3.98
CA ILE A 260 -6.31 5.74 4.57
C ILE A 260 -7.25 4.59 4.20
N LEU A 261 -7.41 4.28 2.91
CA LEU A 261 -8.22 3.15 2.43
C LEU A 261 -7.68 1.81 2.93
N LYS A 262 -6.36 1.65 3.13
CA LYS A 262 -5.79 0.50 3.85
C LYS A 262 -6.38 0.39 5.26
N GLY A 263 -6.54 1.51 5.98
CA GLY A 263 -7.17 1.56 7.29
C GLY A 263 -8.62 1.07 7.27
N PHE A 264 -9.41 1.52 6.29
CA PHE A 264 -10.78 1.04 6.08
C PHE A 264 -10.84 -0.45 5.73
N ALA A 265 -9.94 -0.93 4.85
CA ALA A 265 -9.83 -2.35 4.51
C ALA A 265 -9.50 -3.20 5.75
N ASN A 266 -8.60 -2.73 6.62
CA ASN A 266 -8.29 -3.43 7.86
C ASN A 266 -9.49 -3.46 8.83
N ALA A 267 -10.23 -2.36 8.94
CA ALA A 267 -11.43 -2.30 9.75
C ALA A 267 -12.51 -3.28 9.26
N LEU A 268 -12.75 -3.31 7.94
CA LEU A 268 -13.65 -4.27 7.33
C LEU A 268 -13.19 -5.71 7.58
N ALA A 269 -11.90 -5.99 7.45
CA ALA A 269 -11.34 -7.31 7.72
C ALA A 269 -11.61 -7.76 9.17
N ILE A 270 -11.50 -6.88 10.16
CA ILE A 270 -11.78 -7.21 11.56
C ILE A 270 -13.26 -7.51 11.79
N VAL A 271 -14.16 -6.73 11.20
CA VAL A 271 -15.61 -6.98 11.25
C VAL A 271 -15.92 -8.37 10.66
N VAL A 272 -15.43 -8.66 9.46
CA VAL A 272 -15.67 -9.94 8.79
C VAL A 272 -15.04 -11.09 9.55
N THR A 273 -13.82 -10.94 10.06
CA THR A 273 -13.16 -11.95 10.90
C THR A 273 -14.00 -12.26 12.13
N SER A 274 -14.51 -11.23 12.79
CA SER A 274 -15.36 -11.41 13.97
C SER A 274 -16.66 -12.14 13.63
N LEU A 275 -17.29 -11.84 12.49
CA LEU A 275 -18.45 -12.58 12.00
C LEU A 275 -18.12 -14.04 11.71
N CYS A 276 -16.98 -14.32 11.05
CA CYS A 276 -16.49 -15.68 10.86
C CYS A 276 -16.27 -16.40 12.20
N SER A 277 -15.74 -15.71 13.20
CA SER A 277 -15.51 -16.28 14.53
C SER A 277 -16.80 -16.62 15.29
N ILE A 278 -17.93 -15.96 15.00
CA ILE A 278 -19.23 -16.36 15.56
C ILE A 278 -19.59 -17.77 15.09
N TYR A 279 -19.39 -18.06 13.79
CA TYR A 279 -19.73 -19.35 13.20
C TYR A 279 -18.68 -20.44 13.42
N LEU A 280 -17.39 -20.08 13.43
CA LEU A 280 -16.28 -21.03 13.50
C LEU A 280 -15.82 -21.33 14.93
N PHE A 281 -15.98 -20.39 15.86
CA PHE A 281 -15.40 -20.45 17.21
C PHE A 281 -16.43 -20.12 18.31
N ASP A 282 -17.73 -20.16 18.01
CA ASP A 282 -18.83 -19.86 18.93
C ASP A 282 -18.67 -18.50 19.67
N PHE A 283 -18.06 -17.51 19.00
CA PHE A 283 -17.87 -16.18 19.58
C PHE A 283 -19.23 -15.53 19.86
N ARG A 284 -19.44 -15.07 21.11
CA ARG A 284 -20.65 -14.37 21.52
C ARG A 284 -20.46 -12.85 21.39
N PRO A 285 -21.07 -12.18 20.40
CA PRO A 285 -20.90 -10.74 20.22
C PRO A 285 -21.51 -9.96 21.39
N SER A 286 -20.76 -9.02 21.95
CA SER A 286 -21.26 -8.09 22.97
C SER A 286 -22.09 -6.96 22.34
N ARG A 287 -22.82 -6.22 23.18
CA ARG A 287 -23.65 -5.09 22.69
C ARG A 287 -22.77 -3.97 22.13
N GLU A 288 -21.63 -3.72 22.77
CA GLU A 288 -20.61 -2.75 22.37
C GLU A 288 -19.99 -3.16 21.03
N PHE A 289 -19.75 -4.46 20.83
CA PHE A 289 -19.29 -5.00 19.56
C PHE A 289 -20.28 -4.72 18.42
N CYS A 290 -21.56 -5.03 18.60
CA CYS A 290 -22.59 -4.79 17.59
C CYS A 290 -22.71 -3.30 17.21
N PHE A 291 -22.68 -2.42 18.21
CA PHE A 291 -22.70 -0.97 17.97
C PHE A 291 -21.43 -0.50 17.25
N GLY A 292 -20.26 -0.98 17.65
CA GLY A 292 -18.99 -0.70 16.98
C GLY A 292 -19.00 -1.12 15.50
N VAL A 293 -19.48 -2.32 15.19
CA VAL A 293 -19.64 -2.82 13.82
C VAL A 293 -20.57 -1.92 13.00
N ALA A 294 -21.71 -1.52 13.56
CA ALA A 294 -22.65 -0.63 12.89
C ALA A 294 -22.01 0.71 12.50
N LEU A 295 -21.20 1.29 13.40
CA LEU A 295 -20.45 2.52 13.11
C LEU A 295 -19.37 2.33 12.04
N VAL A 296 -18.67 1.19 12.03
CA VAL A 296 -17.67 0.88 11.00
C VAL A 296 -18.33 0.79 9.62
N ILE A 297 -19.47 0.10 9.52
CA ILE A 297 -20.22 -0.03 8.26
C ILE A 297 -20.73 1.34 7.79
N LEU A 298 -21.32 2.13 8.69
CA LEU A 298 -21.78 3.50 8.38
C LEU A 298 -20.62 4.38 7.90
N SER A 299 -19.48 4.32 8.58
CA SER A 299 -18.28 5.06 8.23
C SER A 299 -17.77 4.72 6.82
N ILE A 300 -17.68 3.42 6.49
CA ILE A 300 -17.28 2.96 5.15
C ILE A 300 -18.24 3.54 4.10
N GLY A 301 -19.55 3.46 4.34
CA GLY A 301 -20.57 4.01 3.44
C GLY A 301 -20.43 5.52 3.22
N LEU A 302 -20.24 6.29 4.31
CA LEU A 302 -20.04 7.73 4.25
C LEU A 302 -18.77 8.13 3.49
N TYR A 303 -17.67 7.40 3.71
CA TYR A 303 -16.38 7.70 3.07
C TYR A 303 -16.43 7.39 1.57
N VAL A 304 -16.94 6.21 1.19
CA VAL A 304 -17.03 5.78 -0.21
C VAL A 304 -18.06 6.62 -0.97
N GLY A 305 -19.22 6.92 -0.38
CA GLY A 305 -20.25 7.74 -1.01
C GLY A 305 -19.81 9.17 -1.32
N ASN A 306 -18.90 9.74 -0.51
CA ASN A 306 -18.36 11.09 -0.74
C ASN A 306 -17.02 11.10 -1.50
N TRP A 307 -16.45 9.94 -1.82
CA TRP A 307 -15.23 9.83 -2.60
C TRP A 307 -15.42 10.28 -4.06
N SER A 308 -16.58 10.01 -4.65
CA SER A 308 -16.92 10.36 -6.04
C SER A 308 -17.10 11.86 -6.27
N ALA A 309 -17.38 12.64 -5.22
CA ALA A 309 -17.57 14.09 -5.32
C ALA A 309 -16.27 14.88 -5.50
N GLN A 310 -15.09 14.26 -5.31
CA GLN A 310 -13.78 14.93 -5.42
C GLN A 310 -13.13 14.79 -6.82
N THR A 311 -13.64 13.92 -7.69
CA THR A 311 -13.06 13.70 -9.03
C THR A 311 -13.49 14.73 -10.10
N THR A 312 -14.29 15.75 -9.77
CA THR A 312 -14.87 16.68 -10.77
C THR A 312 -14.25 18.07 -10.87
N THR A 313 -13.13 18.37 -10.19
CA THR A 313 -12.42 19.63 -10.43
C THR A 313 -10.92 19.40 -10.63
N PRO A 314 -10.42 19.27 -11.89
CA PRO A 314 -9.00 19.50 -12.13
C PRO A 314 -8.66 20.94 -11.73
N PRO A 315 -7.50 21.20 -11.11
CA PRO A 315 -7.02 22.57 -10.93
C PRO A 315 -6.84 23.19 -12.31
N TYR A 316 -7.41 24.38 -12.52
CA TYR A 316 -7.18 25.18 -13.70
C TYR A 316 -5.69 25.52 -13.79
N GLN A 317 -4.93 24.71 -14.52
CA GLN A 317 -3.54 24.98 -14.81
C GLN A 317 -3.55 26.03 -15.91
N LYS A 318 -3.28 27.29 -15.54
CA LYS A 318 -3.00 28.36 -16.49
C LYS A 318 -1.77 27.90 -17.29
N ILE A 319 -1.97 27.54 -18.54
CA ILE A 319 -0.87 27.28 -19.48
C ILE A 319 -0.26 28.64 -19.75
N ASP A 320 0.94 28.90 -19.22
CA ASP A 320 1.75 30.03 -19.64
C ASP A 320 2.18 29.82 -21.09
N THR A 321 1.57 30.57 -22.01
CA THR A 321 1.78 30.54 -23.45
C THR A 321 3.12 31.16 -23.90
N ASN A 322 4.23 30.85 -23.21
CA ASN A 322 5.56 31.36 -23.56
C ASN A 322 6.59 30.27 -23.89
N SER A 323 6.24 28.98 -23.76
CA SER A 323 7.14 27.85 -24.07
C SER A 323 6.98 27.29 -25.50
N ASP A 324 6.03 27.79 -26.30
CA ASP A 324 5.79 27.30 -27.67
C ASP A 324 6.86 27.78 -28.68
N HIS A 325 7.68 28.78 -28.33
CA HIS A 325 8.73 29.27 -29.22
C HIS A 325 10.01 28.42 -29.23
N GLN A 326 10.20 27.51 -28.28
CA GLN A 326 11.39 26.63 -28.27
C GLN A 326 11.12 25.24 -28.86
N LEU A 327 9.86 24.78 -28.89
CA LEU A 327 9.53 23.47 -29.46
C LEU A 327 9.47 23.50 -31.00
N SER A 328 9.11 24.64 -31.61
CA SER A 328 9.13 24.81 -33.06
C SER A 328 10.56 24.68 -33.60
N ASP A 329 11.53 25.32 -32.95
CA ASP A 329 12.89 25.43 -33.49
C ASP A 329 13.65 24.10 -33.44
N VAL A 330 13.37 23.26 -32.44
CA VAL A 330 13.93 21.91 -32.32
C VAL A 330 13.33 20.93 -33.35
N VAL A 331 12.05 21.09 -33.70
CA VAL A 331 11.39 20.26 -34.72
C VAL A 331 11.84 20.66 -36.13
N TYR A 332 12.01 21.95 -36.40
CA TYR A 332 12.56 22.42 -37.69
C TYR A 332 14.02 21.98 -37.90
N LEU A 333 14.87 22.03 -36.86
CA LEU A 333 16.28 21.61 -36.97
C LEU A 333 16.45 20.11 -37.25
N LYS A 334 15.60 19.25 -36.66
CA LYS A 334 15.61 17.80 -36.95
C LYS A 334 15.12 17.48 -38.37
N THR A 335 14.09 18.18 -38.84
CA THR A 335 13.53 17.94 -40.18
C THR A 335 14.46 18.45 -41.29
N PHE A 336 15.27 19.48 -41.02
CA PHE A 336 16.22 20.04 -41.99
C PHE A 336 17.51 19.20 -42.12
N THR A 337 17.92 18.48 -41.06
CA THR A 337 19.11 17.61 -41.11
C THR A 337 18.82 16.24 -41.74
N GLU A 338 17.58 15.77 -41.70
CA GLU A 338 17.22 14.45 -42.23
C GLU A 338 16.98 14.43 -43.76
N LYS A 339 16.91 15.60 -44.41
CA LYS A 339 16.55 15.72 -45.84
C LYS A 339 17.71 15.96 -46.82
N HIS A 340 18.96 15.93 -46.36
CA HIS A 340 20.14 16.21 -47.21
C HIS A 340 21.12 15.03 -47.42
N SER A 341 20.66 13.78 -47.25
CA SER A 341 21.40 12.62 -47.77
C SER A 341 20.50 11.71 -48.60
N THR A 342 20.34 12.02 -49.89
CA THR A 342 20.14 11.04 -50.97
C THR A 342 20.24 11.76 -52.33
N ASN A 343 20.81 11.04 -53.28
CA ASN A 343 21.43 11.50 -54.52
C ASN A 343 20.48 12.02 -55.62
N SER A 344 21.09 12.90 -56.42
CA SER A 344 21.14 13.01 -57.89
C SER A 344 19.90 13.02 -58.80
N ASP A 345 20.06 13.88 -59.81
CA ASP A 345 19.51 13.87 -61.18
C ASP A 345 18.14 14.52 -61.45
N GLY A 346 18.15 15.42 -62.44
CA GLY A 346 16.99 15.73 -63.30
C GLY A 346 16.57 17.20 -63.35
N ASP A 347 16.86 17.85 -64.48
CA ASP A 347 16.26 19.11 -64.95
C ASP A 347 14.72 19.09 -64.94
N GLU A 348 14.07 20.21 -64.57
CA GLU A 348 13.15 20.95 -65.45
C GLU A 348 12.48 22.17 -64.78
N SER A 349 12.08 23.08 -65.67
CA SER A 349 11.65 24.47 -65.58
C SER A 349 10.24 24.82 -65.07
N ILE A 350 10.13 26.02 -64.46
CA ILE A 350 9.10 27.08 -64.60
C ILE A 350 7.64 26.80 -64.12
N THR A 351 7.15 27.54 -63.10
CA THR A 351 6.06 28.55 -63.24
C THR A 351 5.57 29.18 -61.92
N HIS A 352 5.40 30.50 -61.98
CA HIS A 352 4.72 31.38 -61.03
C HIS A 352 3.25 30.99 -60.77
N LYS A 353 2.78 31.12 -59.52
CA LYS A 353 1.46 31.69 -59.21
C LYS A 353 1.40 32.27 -57.79
N SER A 354 1.26 33.59 -57.76
CA SER A 354 0.81 34.39 -56.62
C SER A 354 -0.67 34.12 -56.35
N VAL A 355 -1.05 33.80 -55.11
CA VAL A 355 -2.38 34.13 -54.57
C VAL A 355 -2.25 34.56 -53.12
N HIS A 356 -2.82 35.73 -52.88
CA HIS A 356 -2.86 36.47 -51.64
C HIS A 356 -4.01 35.97 -50.75
N ASN A 357 -3.72 35.94 -49.44
CA ASN A 357 -4.61 36.35 -48.36
C ASN A 357 -5.47 35.33 -47.56
N ARG A 358 -5.53 35.65 -46.26
CA ARG A 358 -6.53 35.32 -45.22
C ARG A 358 -6.46 33.97 -44.51
N ARG A 359 -5.89 34.07 -43.31
CA ARG A 359 -6.30 33.39 -42.06
C ARG A 359 -7.71 32.79 -42.10
N LYS A 360 -7.78 31.46 -41.98
CA LYS A 360 -8.80 30.76 -41.19
C LYS A 360 -8.12 29.57 -40.50
N ARG A 361 -7.99 29.67 -39.17
CA ARG A 361 -7.68 28.54 -38.31
C ARG A 361 -8.77 27.48 -38.51
N SER A 362 -8.40 26.33 -39.01
CA SER A 362 -9.14 25.07 -38.82
C SER A 362 -8.11 24.02 -38.43
N THR A 363 -7.76 24.02 -37.14
CA THR A 363 -7.09 22.89 -36.53
C THR A 363 -8.15 21.83 -36.29
N THR A 364 -8.26 20.89 -37.23
CA THR A 364 -8.92 19.61 -37.02
C THR A 364 -8.15 18.86 -35.94
N PHE A 365 -8.57 19.02 -34.68
CA PHE A 365 -8.24 18.07 -33.63
C PHE A 365 -9.04 16.80 -33.93
N ILE A 366 -8.34 15.75 -34.36
CA ILE A 366 -8.87 14.39 -34.35
C ILE A 366 -8.98 13.99 -32.87
N ASN A 367 -10.10 14.36 -32.27
CA ASN A 367 -10.56 13.75 -31.03
C ASN A 367 -11.00 12.33 -31.37
N ILE A 368 -10.15 11.34 -31.09
CA ILE A 368 -10.60 9.95 -30.97
C ILE A 368 -11.39 9.86 -29.66
N VAL A 369 -12.63 10.36 -29.70
CA VAL A 369 -13.67 9.93 -28.77
C VAL A 369 -14.08 8.56 -29.29
N VAL A 370 -13.57 7.50 -28.65
CA VAL A 370 -14.11 6.16 -28.86
C VAL A 370 -15.54 6.19 -28.34
N SER A 371 -16.49 6.36 -29.26
CA SER A 371 -17.91 6.24 -28.97
C SER A 371 -18.16 4.84 -28.41
N THR A 372 -19.04 4.73 -27.42
CA THR A 372 -19.43 3.45 -26.81
C THR A 372 -19.98 2.45 -27.84
N SER A 373 -20.37 2.91 -29.04
CA SER A 373 -20.71 2.09 -30.21
C SER A 373 -19.52 1.33 -30.81
N ASP A 374 -18.31 1.91 -30.80
CA ASP A 374 -17.11 1.31 -31.40
C ASP A 374 -16.50 0.24 -30.49
N LEU A 375 -16.59 0.44 -29.16
CA LEU A 375 -16.20 -0.59 -28.19
C LEU A 375 -17.10 -1.84 -28.30
N LYS A 376 -18.39 -1.64 -28.58
CA LYS A 376 -19.36 -2.72 -28.82
C LYS A 376 -19.09 -3.46 -30.13
N ARG A 377 -18.65 -2.76 -31.18
CA ARG A 377 -18.21 -3.38 -32.44
C ARG A 377 -16.95 -4.22 -32.26
N ILE A 378 -15.97 -3.73 -31.49
CA ILE A 378 -14.72 -4.47 -31.23
C ILE A 378 -14.98 -5.71 -30.35
N LEU A 379 -15.85 -5.61 -29.34
CA LEU A 379 -16.26 -6.76 -28.52
C LEU A 379 -17.04 -7.81 -29.32
N ASN A 380 -17.93 -7.39 -30.24
CA ASN A 380 -18.65 -8.32 -31.10
C ASN A 380 -17.72 -8.97 -32.14
N HIS A 381 -16.70 -8.25 -32.63
CA HIS A 381 -15.72 -8.83 -33.55
C HIS A 381 -14.78 -9.82 -32.85
N ALA A 382 -14.44 -9.58 -31.57
CA ALA A 382 -13.67 -10.51 -30.74
C ALA A 382 -14.48 -11.76 -30.38
N ALA A 383 -15.78 -11.62 -30.13
CA ALA A 383 -16.68 -12.76 -29.90
C ALA A 383 -16.86 -13.62 -31.16
N PHE A 384 -16.93 -13.00 -32.34
CA PHE A 384 -17.03 -13.72 -33.63
C PHE A 384 -15.74 -14.49 -33.96
N VAL A 385 -14.57 -13.91 -33.70
CA VAL A 385 -13.27 -14.59 -33.92
C VAL A 385 -13.06 -15.76 -32.95
N HIS A 386 -13.54 -15.65 -31.70
CA HIS A 386 -13.48 -16.75 -30.73
C HIS A 386 -14.46 -17.89 -31.08
N GLN A 387 -15.58 -17.61 -31.75
CA GLN A 387 -16.52 -18.63 -32.20
C GLN A 387 -16.03 -19.38 -33.46
N TYR A 388 -15.21 -18.73 -34.30
CA TYR A 388 -14.62 -19.35 -35.49
C TYR A 388 -13.43 -20.28 -35.18
N GLN A 389 -12.78 -20.12 -34.03
CA GLN A 389 -11.68 -20.99 -33.58
C GLN A 389 -12.15 -22.25 -32.81
N LEU A 390 -13.44 -22.35 -32.49
CA LEU A 390 -14.00 -23.51 -31.79
C LEU A 390 -14.64 -24.55 -32.72
N HIS A 391 -14.64 -24.32 -34.05
CA HIS A 391 -15.32 -25.20 -35.00
C HIS A 391 -14.47 -25.63 -36.22
N ASN A 392 -13.15 -25.47 -36.16
CA ASN A 392 -12.20 -26.11 -37.08
C ASN A 392 -11.19 -26.95 -36.30
#